data_AF-A0A3Q3WDP3-F1
#
_entry.id   AF-A0A3Q3WDP3-F1
#
_cell.length_a   1.000
_cell.length_b   1.000
_cell.length_c   1.000
_cell.angle_alpha   90.00
_cell.angle_beta   90.00
_cell.angle_gamma   90.00
#
_symmetry.space_group_name_H-M   'P 1'
#
loop_
_entity.id
_entity.type
_entity.pdbx_description
1 polymer ?
#
loop_
_entity_poly.entity_id
_entity_poly.type
_entity_poly.pdbx_seq_one_letter_code
_entity_poly.pdbx_strand_id
1 'polypeptide(L)'
;LFRRCQSLDYRALNQFRKMILCVMPDSWPVFDYTDYGCYCGKGGSGKPVDDLDSCCQVHDRCYTDAMQHPECWPILDNPYTEFYAYDCNEANKKVTCTNENNECEMFICECDRKAAECFAKSTWYPENEHLPSENCQ
;
A
#
# COMPACT_ATOMS: atom_id res chain seq x y z
N LEU A 1 13.47 -8.52 31.60
CA LEU A 1 13.52 -7.17 31.01
C LEU A 1 13.59 -7.30 29.49
N PHE A 2 12.47 -7.60 28.83
CA PHE A 2 12.41 -7.64 27.37
C PHE A 2 12.02 -6.25 26.87
N ARG A 3 12.94 -5.61 26.14
CA ARG A 3 12.65 -4.36 25.43
C ARG A 3 11.65 -4.66 24.33
N ARG A 4 10.43 -4.14 24.45
CA ARG A 4 9.51 -3.98 23.32
C ARG A 4 10.22 -3.12 22.28
N CYS A 5 10.51 -3.68 21.11
CA CYS A 5 10.70 -2.88 19.92
C CYS A 5 9.41 -2.08 19.77
N GLN A 6 9.46 -0.76 19.89
CA GLN A 6 8.30 0.08 19.65
C GLN A 6 8.06 0.02 18.13
N SER A 7 7.18 -0.90 17.70
CA SER A 7 6.55 -0.77 16.39
C SER A 7 5.86 0.59 16.42
N LEU A 8 6.32 1.52 15.60
CA LEU A 8 5.51 2.67 15.23
C LEU A 8 4.22 2.09 14.66
N ASP A 9 3.15 2.14 15.45
CA ASP A 9 1.84 1.61 15.12
C ASP A 9 1.21 2.55 14.08
N TYR A 10 1.67 2.44 12.83
CA TYR A 10 1.05 3.07 11.67
C TYR A 10 -0.20 2.26 11.33
N ARG A 11 -1.29 2.60 12.01
CA ARG A 11 -2.48 1.76 12.04
C ARG A 11 -3.17 1.61 10.67
N ALA A 12 -3.08 2.62 9.80
CA ALA A 12 -3.60 2.57 8.42
C ALA A 12 -2.75 1.67 7.50
N LEU A 13 -1.41 1.72 7.60
CA LEU A 13 -0.54 0.77 6.90
C LEU A 13 -0.84 -0.70 7.27
N ASN A 14 -1.33 -0.94 8.49
CA ASN A 14 -1.82 -2.26 8.88
C ASN A 14 -3.16 -2.63 8.21
N GLN A 15 -4.03 -1.66 7.88
CA GLN A 15 -5.22 -1.91 7.06
C GLN A 15 -4.83 -2.26 5.62
N PHE A 16 -3.88 -1.54 5.02
CA PHE A 16 -3.36 -1.88 3.70
C PHE A 16 -2.78 -3.31 3.68
N ARG A 17 -1.93 -3.65 4.66
CA ARG A 17 -1.41 -5.03 4.82
C ARG A 17 -2.54 -6.06 4.87
N LYS A 18 -3.63 -5.78 5.58
CA LYS A 18 -4.78 -6.70 5.66
C LYS A 18 -5.55 -6.78 4.34
N MET A 19 -5.62 -5.71 3.55
CA MET A 19 -6.19 -5.76 2.20
C MET A 19 -5.35 -6.66 1.28
N ILE A 20 -4.02 -6.55 1.33
CA ILE A 20 -3.12 -7.44 0.58
C ILE A 20 -3.36 -8.90 0.98
N LEU A 21 -3.43 -9.20 2.28
CA LEU A 21 -3.73 -10.56 2.77
C LEU A 21 -5.13 -11.05 2.39
N CYS A 22 -6.11 -10.16 2.26
CA CYS A 22 -7.46 -10.52 1.80
C CYS A 22 -7.45 -11.07 0.37
N VAL A 23 -6.70 -10.41 -0.53
CA VAL A 23 -6.66 -10.76 -1.96
C VAL A 23 -5.58 -11.80 -2.27
N MET A 24 -4.53 -11.87 -1.45
CA MET A 24 -3.42 -12.83 -1.55
C MET A 24 -3.08 -13.43 -0.16
N PRO A 25 -3.84 -14.42 0.33
CA PRO A 25 -3.67 -14.98 1.67
C PRO A 25 -2.30 -15.61 1.95
N ASP A 26 -1.64 -16.14 0.91
CA ASP A 26 -0.36 -16.84 1.01
C ASP A 26 0.86 -15.91 0.85
N SER A 27 0.64 -14.61 0.65
CA SER A 27 1.70 -13.60 0.53
C SER A 27 2.32 -13.23 1.88
N TRP A 28 3.50 -12.60 1.84
CA TRP A 28 4.22 -12.10 3.01
C TRP A 28 4.45 -10.59 2.82
N PRO A 29 3.42 -9.73 2.96
CA PRO A 29 3.47 -8.36 2.42
C PRO A 29 4.61 -7.47 2.93
N VAL A 30 5.05 -7.70 4.17
CA VAL A 30 6.15 -6.95 4.79
C VAL A 30 7.50 -7.34 4.20
N PHE A 31 7.66 -8.56 3.69
CA PHE A 31 8.90 -9.00 3.06
C PHE A 31 8.82 -8.79 1.55
N ASP A 32 7.69 -9.13 0.93
CA ASP A 32 7.57 -9.17 -0.52
C ASP A 32 7.50 -7.77 -1.17
N TYR A 33 6.97 -6.75 -0.46
CA TYR A 33 6.55 -5.49 -1.09
C TYR A 33 7.08 -4.20 -0.44
N THR A 34 7.89 -4.26 0.63
CA THR A 34 8.38 -3.03 1.31
C THR A 34 9.76 -2.57 0.86
N ASP A 35 10.47 -3.38 0.07
CA ASP A 35 11.77 -3.06 -0.52
C ASP A 35 11.94 -3.85 -1.84
N TYR A 36 11.11 -3.52 -2.82
CA TYR A 36 11.03 -4.20 -4.11
C TYR A 36 11.06 -3.20 -5.26
N GLY A 37 11.85 -3.49 -6.29
CA GLY A 37 11.96 -2.68 -7.49
C GLY A 37 12.40 -1.25 -7.17
N CYS A 38 11.81 -0.29 -7.88
CA CYS A 38 12.15 1.12 -7.78
C CYS A 38 11.14 1.96 -7.03
N TYR A 39 9.96 1.42 -6.70
CA TYR A 39 8.85 2.15 -6.08
C TYR A 39 8.28 1.46 -4.85
N CYS A 40 8.29 0.13 -4.76
CA CYS A 40 7.70 -0.55 -3.61
C CYS A 40 8.58 -0.39 -2.36
N GLY A 41 8.28 0.63 -1.54
CA GLY A 41 9.02 0.94 -0.34
C GLY A 41 9.07 2.45 -0.07
N LYS A 42 10.14 2.91 0.58
CA LYS A 42 10.31 4.34 0.87
C LYS A 42 10.97 5.05 -0.31
N GLY A 43 10.25 5.99 -0.92
CA GLY A 43 10.79 6.90 -1.94
C GLY A 43 10.27 6.55 -3.31
N GLY A 44 11.17 6.42 -4.28
CA GLY A 44 10.86 5.92 -5.62
C GLY A 44 11.16 6.90 -6.74
N SER A 45 11.74 6.38 -7.82
CA SER A 45 12.20 7.19 -8.96
C SER A 45 12.45 6.34 -10.20
N GLY A 46 12.57 6.99 -11.36
CA GLY A 46 12.90 6.33 -12.62
C GLY A 46 11.72 5.55 -13.20
N LYS A 47 12.03 4.55 -14.02
CA LYS A 47 11.06 3.65 -14.63
C LYS A 47 10.83 2.41 -13.74
N PRO A 48 9.57 2.00 -13.50
CA PRO A 48 9.29 0.73 -12.83
C PRO A 48 9.91 -0.45 -13.57
N VAL A 49 10.43 -1.43 -12.83
CA VAL A 49 11.14 -2.59 -13.41
C VAL A 49 10.21 -3.68 -13.91
N ASP A 50 8.99 -3.75 -13.38
CA ASP A 50 7.94 -4.69 -13.79
C ASP A 50 6.53 -4.16 -13.44
N ASP A 51 5.52 -5.00 -13.64
CA ASP A 51 4.12 -4.67 -13.37
C ASP A 51 3.83 -4.53 -11.87
N LEU A 52 4.54 -5.25 -10.99
CA LEU A 52 4.37 -5.12 -9.54
C LEU A 52 4.92 -3.77 -9.06
N ASP A 53 6.10 -3.40 -9.52
CA ASP A 53 6.72 -2.10 -9.24
C ASP A 53 5.89 -0.94 -9.82
N SER A 54 5.23 -1.17 -10.96
CA SER A 54 4.27 -0.21 -11.53
C SER A 54 3.03 -0.02 -10.63
N CYS A 55 2.56 -1.08 -9.96
CA CYS A 55 1.49 -0.95 -8.96
C CYS A 55 1.90 -0.01 -7.82
N CYS A 56 3.14 -0.13 -7.32
CA CYS A 56 3.67 0.73 -6.27
C CYS A 56 3.82 2.18 -6.73
N GLN A 57 4.33 2.42 -7.95
CA GLN A 57 4.38 3.76 -8.53
C GLN A 57 3.00 4.43 -8.58
N VAL A 58 1.96 3.68 -8.97
CA VAL A 58 0.58 4.19 -8.99
C VAL A 58 0.06 4.45 -7.58
N HIS A 59 0.38 3.59 -6.62
CA HIS A 59 0.03 3.75 -5.22
C HIS A 59 0.67 5.01 -4.60
N ASP A 60 1.96 5.24 -4.84
CA ASP A 60 2.68 6.44 -4.38
C ASP A 60 2.06 7.73 -4.93
N ARG A 61 1.67 7.73 -6.21
CA ARG A 61 0.94 8.85 -6.82
C ARG A 61 -0.41 9.03 -6.16
N CYS A 62 -1.14 7.95 -5.90
CA CYS A 62 -2.43 8.00 -5.22
C CYS A 62 -2.29 8.60 -3.81
N TYR A 63 -1.27 8.21 -3.06
CA TYR A 63 -0.98 8.81 -1.75
C TYR A 63 -0.56 10.28 -1.85
N THR A 64 0.21 10.64 -2.87
CA THR A 64 0.57 12.05 -3.16
C THR A 64 -0.66 12.90 -3.46
N ASP A 65 -1.63 12.35 -4.19
CA ASP A 65 -2.90 13.02 -4.49
C ASP A 65 -3.78 13.10 -3.23
N ALA A 66 -3.79 12.06 -2.39
CA ALA A 66 -4.52 12.06 -1.12
C ALA A 66 -4.02 13.17 -0.18
N MET A 67 -2.70 13.37 -0.10
CA MET A 67 -2.10 14.46 0.69
C MET A 67 -2.43 15.86 0.16
N GLN A 68 -2.90 15.98 -1.08
CA GLN A 68 -3.32 17.23 -1.72
C GLN A 68 -4.84 17.36 -1.83
N HIS A 69 -5.58 16.33 -1.41
CA HIS A 69 -7.03 16.28 -1.57
C HIS A 69 -7.69 17.35 -0.69
N PRO A 70 -8.63 18.17 -1.21
CA PRO A 70 -9.23 19.27 -0.45
C PRO A 70 -9.92 18.84 0.85
N GLU A 71 -10.53 17.65 0.83
CA GLU A 71 -11.22 17.06 1.98
C GLU A 71 -10.28 16.28 2.93
N CYS A 72 -9.00 16.14 2.59
CA CYS A 72 -8.00 15.58 3.49
C CYS A 72 -7.23 16.72 4.16
N TRP A 73 -7.25 16.81 5.49
CA TRP A 73 -6.49 17.83 6.19
C TRP A 73 -5.08 17.30 6.50
N PRO A 74 -4.00 17.74 5.82
CA PRO A 74 -2.70 17.06 5.89
C PRO A 74 -2.03 17.02 7.28
N ILE A 75 -2.53 17.81 8.25
CA ILE A 75 -2.08 17.84 9.64
C ILE A 75 -2.67 16.67 10.44
N LEU A 76 -3.88 16.23 10.08
CA LEU A 76 -4.67 15.22 10.79
C LEU A 76 -4.81 13.94 9.96
N ASP A 77 -5.15 14.11 8.68
CA ASP A 77 -5.49 13.05 7.75
C ASP A 77 -4.30 12.83 6.80
N ASN A 78 -3.57 11.74 7.02
CA ASN A 78 -2.42 11.34 6.23
C ASN A 78 -2.65 9.88 5.79
N PRO A 79 -2.44 9.53 4.51
CA PRO A 79 -2.65 8.16 4.00
C PRO A 79 -1.86 7.05 4.73
N TYR A 80 -0.82 7.40 5.48
CA TYR A 80 -0.07 6.46 6.31
C TYR A 80 -0.68 6.21 7.71
N THR A 81 -1.61 7.08 8.16
CA THR A 81 -2.16 7.05 9.53
C THR A 81 -3.68 7.11 9.61
N GLU A 82 -4.35 7.61 8.58
CA GLU A 82 -5.80 7.81 8.55
C GLU A 82 -6.54 6.48 8.43
N PHE A 83 -7.54 6.29 9.28
CA PHE A 83 -8.31 5.05 9.28
C PHE A 83 -9.47 5.16 8.30
N TYR A 84 -9.74 4.06 7.61
CA TYR A 84 -10.90 3.96 6.74
C TYR A 84 -11.68 2.66 6.99
N ALA A 85 -12.95 2.66 6.64
CA ALA A 85 -13.85 1.52 6.69
C ALA A 85 -13.77 0.69 5.39
N TYR A 86 -13.54 -0.62 5.52
CA TYR A 86 -13.52 -1.53 4.39
C TYR A 86 -14.02 -2.92 4.81
N ASP A 87 -14.54 -3.66 3.84
CA ASP A 87 -14.90 -5.07 3.96
C ASP A 87 -13.93 -5.94 3.17
N CYS A 88 -13.64 -7.13 3.70
CA CYS A 88 -12.95 -8.20 3.00
C CYS A 88 -13.88 -9.41 2.86
N ASN A 89 -14.18 -9.78 1.61
CA ASN A 89 -14.79 -11.06 1.30
C ASN A 89 -13.69 -12.06 0.97
N GLU A 90 -13.23 -12.80 1.99
CA GLU A 90 -12.13 -13.78 1.87
C GLU A 90 -12.46 -14.90 0.85
N ALA A 91 -13.71 -15.35 0.80
CA ALA A 91 -14.14 -16.41 -0.11
C ALA A 91 -13.97 -16.01 -1.59
N ASN A 92 -14.20 -14.73 -1.90
CA ASN A 92 -14.07 -14.16 -3.24
C ASN A 92 -12.77 -13.39 -3.45
N LYS A 93 -11.89 -13.33 -2.44
CA LYS A 93 -10.65 -12.52 -2.45
C LYS A 93 -10.91 -11.08 -2.92
N LYS A 94 -11.94 -10.45 -2.35
CA LYS A 94 -12.41 -9.12 -2.79
C LYS A 94 -12.46 -8.15 -1.61
N VAL A 95 -11.83 -7.00 -1.77
CA VAL A 95 -11.92 -5.87 -0.85
C VAL A 95 -12.94 -4.87 -1.38
N THR A 96 -13.70 -4.22 -0.49
CA THR A 96 -14.64 -3.15 -0.84
C THR A 96 -14.51 -2.02 0.19
N CYS A 97 -14.28 -0.79 -0.27
CA CYS A 97 -14.35 0.40 0.58
C CYS A 97 -15.81 0.75 0.83
N THR A 98 -16.19 0.96 2.10
CA THR A 98 -17.61 1.11 2.46
C THR A 98 -18.04 2.57 2.45
N ASN A 99 -19.35 2.81 2.36
CA ASN A 99 -19.95 4.15 2.40
C ASN A 99 -19.94 4.77 3.81
N GLU A 100 -19.33 4.12 4.81
CA GLU A 100 -19.10 4.69 6.14
C GLU A 100 -17.96 5.72 6.11
N ASN A 101 -17.12 5.67 5.05
CA ASN A 101 -16.04 6.60 4.83
C ASN A 101 -16.53 7.99 4.42
N ASN A 102 -15.88 9.02 4.96
CA ASN A 102 -15.89 10.35 4.36
C ASN A 102 -15.06 10.37 3.06
N GLU A 103 -15.02 11.52 2.38
CA GLU A 103 -14.36 11.63 1.07
C GLU A 103 -12.84 11.34 1.13
N CYS A 104 -12.16 11.81 2.17
CA CYS A 104 -10.73 11.54 2.37
C CYS A 104 -10.46 10.05 2.67
N GLU A 105 -11.20 9.49 3.62
CA GLU A 105 -11.07 8.08 4.01
C GLU A 105 -11.36 7.15 2.83
N MET A 106 -12.38 7.46 2.02
CA MET A 106 -12.74 6.72 0.83
C MET A 106 -11.62 6.78 -0.22
N PHE A 107 -11.04 7.96 -0.42
CA PHE A 107 -9.95 8.15 -1.37
C PHE A 107 -8.73 7.30 -0.99
N ILE A 108 -8.31 7.34 0.27
CA ILE A 108 -7.18 6.56 0.78
C ILE A 108 -7.49 5.05 0.71
N CYS A 109 -8.68 4.63 1.14
CA CYS A 109 -9.11 3.24 1.05
C CYS A 109 -9.03 2.70 -0.39
N GLU A 110 -9.47 3.50 -1.37
CA GLU A 110 -9.43 3.11 -2.78
C GLU A 110 -8.01 3.06 -3.35
N CYS A 111 -7.07 3.87 -2.84
CA CYS A 111 -5.65 3.71 -3.16
C CYS A 111 -5.16 2.32 -2.74
N ASP A 112 -5.42 1.94 -1.49
CA ASP A 112 -4.95 0.68 -0.91
C ASP A 112 -5.64 -0.54 -1.52
N ARG A 113 -6.96 -0.46 -1.75
CA ARG A 113 -7.73 -1.51 -2.42
C ARG A 113 -7.17 -1.80 -3.81
N LYS A 114 -6.94 -0.75 -4.61
CA LYS A 114 -6.43 -0.88 -5.98
C LYS A 114 -5.00 -1.42 -6.01
N ALA A 115 -4.14 -0.96 -5.09
CA ALA A 115 -2.79 -1.48 -4.97
C ALA A 115 -2.79 -2.97 -4.62
N ALA A 116 -3.58 -3.39 -3.62
CA ALA A 116 -3.71 -4.78 -3.24
C ALA A 116 -4.20 -5.66 -4.41
N GLU A 117 -5.25 -5.22 -5.12
CA GLU A 117 -5.76 -5.94 -6.31
C GLU A 117 -4.77 -5.96 -7.48
N CYS A 118 -3.92 -4.94 -7.60
CA CYS A 118 -2.86 -4.89 -8.59
C CYS A 118 -1.76 -5.90 -8.25
N PHE A 119 -1.31 -5.94 -6.99
CA PHE A 119 -0.33 -6.93 -6.53
C PHE A 119 -0.83 -8.37 -6.76
N ALA A 120 -2.12 -8.63 -6.54
CA ALA A 120 -2.74 -9.94 -6.79
C ALA A 120 -2.75 -10.40 -8.26
N LYS A 121 -2.51 -9.49 -9.20
CA LYS A 121 -2.47 -9.76 -10.65
C LYS A 121 -1.06 -9.71 -11.21
N SER A 122 -0.11 -9.14 -10.47
CA SER A 122 1.29 -9.01 -10.88
C SER A 122 2.10 -10.23 -10.44
N THR A 123 3.15 -10.52 -11.20
CA THR A 123 4.14 -11.55 -10.81
C THR A 123 5.18 -10.92 -9.91
N TRP A 124 5.55 -11.62 -8.83
CA TRP A 124 6.67 -11.23 -7.97
C TRP A 124 7.96 -11.90 -8.45
N TYR A 125 9.01 -11.10 -8.67
CA TYR A 125 10.30 -11.54 -9.16
C TYR A 125 11.37 -11.39 -8.06
N PRO A 126 11.95 -12.48 -7.53
CA PRO A 126 12.94 -12.40 -6.44
C PRO A 126 14.18 -11.57 -6.79
N GLU A 127 14.54 -11.48 -8.06
CA GLU A 127 15.66 -10.66 -8.54
C GLU A 127 15.47 -9.15 -8.35
N ASN A 128 14.23 -8.70 -8.14
CA ASN A 128 13.89 -7.30 -7.93
C ASN A 128 13.72 -6.94 -6.43
N GLU A 129 13.87 -7.92 -5.53
CA GLU A 129 13.95 -7.67 -4.09
C GLU A 129 15.25 -6.91 -3.76
N HIS A 130 15.17 -5.86 -2.93
CA HIS A 130 16.30 -5.02 -2.53
C HIS A 130 17.09 -4.44 -3.72
N LEU A 131 16.40 -4.09 -4.81
CA LEU A 131 17.04 -3.59 -6.03
C LEU A 131 17.83 -2.29 -5.74
N PRO A 132 19.12 -2.21 -6.11
CA PRO A 132 19.91 -1.00 -5.90
C PRO A 132 19.32 0.20 -6.64
N SER A 133 19.16 1.33 -5.93
CA SER A 133 18.59 2.56 -6.51
C SER A 133 19.30 3.09 -7.77
N GLU A 134 20.57 2.75 -7.98
CA GLU A 134 21.31 3.07 -9.20
C GLU A 134 20.77 2.38 -10.46
N ASN A 135 19.98 1.31 -10.29
CA ASN A 135 19.29 0.60 -11.37
C ASN A 135 17.93 1.23 -11.69
N CYS A 136 17.50 2.23 -10.92
CA CYS A 136 16.25 2.97 -11.10
C CYS A 136 16.50 4.25 -11.92
N GLN A 137 16.60 4.08 -13.24
CA GLN A 137 16.87 5.16 -14.21
C GLN A 137 15.59 5.80 -14.74
#